data_AF-A0A945DXW0-F1
#
_entry.id   AF-A0A945DXW0-F1
#
_cell.length_a   1.000
_cell.length_b   1.000
_cell.length_c   1.000
_cell.angle_alpha   90.00
_cell.angle_beta   90.00
_cell.angle_gamma   90.00
#
_symmetry.space_group_name_H-M   'P 1'
#
loop_
_entity.id
_entity.type
_entity.pdbx_description
1 polymer ?
#
loop_
_entity_poly.entity_id
_entity_poly.type
_entity_poly.pdbx_seq_one_letter_code
_entity_poly.pdbx_strand_id
1 'polypeptide(L)'
;MKKTAWVIGSVLLIALLLGLLPLLLDVMGVAVRVFVIVPVVGTALGLFIAAIIHRYILPQSSRHRGSGTVTIYTVATCWLVVLLSSF
;
A
#
# COMPACT_ATOMS: atom_id res chain seq x y z
N MET A 1 7.42 -51.56 -5.48
CA MET A 1 8.09 -50.63 -4.53
C MET A 1 8.55 -49.31 -5.18
N LYS A 2 9.28 -49.32 -6.32
CA LYS A 2 9.76 -48.08 -7.00
C LYS A 2 8.66 -47.07 -7.38
N LYS A 3 7.50 -47.53 -7.89
CA LYS A 3 6.38 -46.66 -8.28
C LYS A 3 5.74 -45.95 -7.08
N THR A 4 5.64 -46.64 -5.94
CA THR A 4 5.05 -46.10 -4.71
C THR A 4 5.90 -44.98 -4.11
N ALA A 5 7.23 -45.11 -4.13
CA ALA A 5 8.15 -44.07 -3.67
C ALA A 5 8.08 -42.79 -4.51
N TRP A 6 7.91 -42.94 -5.83
CA TRP A 6 7.70 -41.79 -6.74
C TRP A 6 6.41 -41.05 -6.44
N VAL A 7 5.31 -41.78 -6.21
CA VAL A 7 4.03 -41.19 -5.85
C VAL A 7 4.12 -40.43 -4.52
N ILE A 8 4.74 -41.03 -3.50
CA ILE A 8 4.93 -40.39 -2.20
C ILE A 8 5.81 -39.13 -2.34
N GLY A 9 6.89 -39.21 -3.12
CA GLY A 9 7.76 -38.06 -3.40
C GLY A 9 7.02 -36.92 -4.11
N SER A 10 6.20 -37.22 -5.11
CA SER A 10 5.38 -36.21 -5.79
C SER A 10 4.34 -35.58 -4.88
N VAL A 11 3.66 -36.37 -4.06
CA VAL A 11 2.66 -35.85 -3.10
C VAL A 11 3.32 -34.93 -2.08
N LEU A 12 4.49 -35.31 -1.55
CA LEU A 12 5.25 -34.48 -0.61
C LEU A 12 5.72 -33.18 -1.26
N LEU A 13 6.18 -33.23 -2.51
CA LEU A 13 6.60 -32.05 -3.26
C LEU A 13 5.42 -31.08 -3.49
N ILE A 14 4.26 -31.61 -3.87
CA ILE A 14 3.04 -30.81 -4.09
C ILE A 14 2.58 -30.19 -2.77
N ALA A 15 2.60 -30.94 -1.67
CA ALA A 15 2.25 -30.42 -0.34
C ALA A 15 3.21 -29.30 0.10
N LEU A 16 4.51 -29.45 -0.17
CA LEU A 16 5.51 -28.41 0.11
C LEU A 16 5.24 -27.15 -0.72
N LEU A 17 4.93 -27.30 -2.00
CA LEU A 17 4.59 -26.20 -2.90
C LEU A 17 3.31 -25.48 -2.46
N LEU A 18 2.27 -26.23 -2.11
CA LEU A 18 1.01 -25.69 -1.59
C LEU A 18 1.20 -24.99 -0.24
N GLY A 19 2.08 -25.50 0.61
CA GLY A 19 2.44 -24.86 1.88
C GLY A 19 3.26 -23.58 1.71
N LEU A 20 4.07 -23.48 0.65
CA LEU A 20 4.86 -22.29 0.32
C LEU A 20 4.03 -21.20 -0.38
N LEU A 21 3.01 -21.61 -1.13
CA LEU A 21 2.11 -20.71 -1.84
C LEU A 21 1.46 -19.61 -0.96
N PRO A 22 0.90 -19.89 0.23
CA PRO A 22 0.33 -18.85 1.09
C PRO A 22 1.38 -17.85 1.56
N LEU A 23 2.62 -18.28 1.81
CA LEU A 23 3.72 -17.38 2.16
C LEU A 23 4.00 -16.41 1.01
N LEU A 24 4.03 -16.90 -0.24
CA LEU A 24 4.23 -16.06 -1.41
C LEU A 24 3.08 -15.05 -1.57
N LEU A 25 1.84 -15.49 -1.41
CA LEU A 25 0.66 -14.63 -1.51
C LEU A 25 0.62 -13.58 -0.42
N ASP A 26 1.03 -13.91 0.81
CA ASP A 26 1.12 -12.96 1.92
C ASP A 26 2.14 -11.86 1.64
N VAL A 27 3.36 -12.23 1.22
CA VAL A 27 4.40 -11.27 0.83
C VAL A 27 3.95 -10.37 -0.32
N MET A 28 3.31 -10.94 -1.35
CA MET A 28 2.75 -10.15 -2.44
C MET A 28 1.61 -9.24 -1.97
N GLY A 29 0.76 -9.71 -1.06
CA GLY A 29 -0.33 -8.94 -0.47
C GLY A 29 0.19 -7.74 0.33
N VAL A 30 1.21 -7.95 1.16
CA VAL A 30 1.89 -6.87 1.90
C VAL A 30 2.52 -5.87 0.93
N ALA A 31 3.20 -6.35 -0.11
CA ALA A 31 3.79 -5.47 -1.12
C ALA A 31 2.73 -4.63 -1.85
N VAL A 32 1.62 -5.24 -2.29
CA VAL A 32 0.51 -4.50 -2.92
C VAL A 32 -0.09 -3.49 -1.95
N ARG A 33 -0.27 -3.86 -0.68
CA ARG A 33 -0.81 -2.96 0.34
C ARG A 33 0.09 -1.74 0.51
N VAL A 34 1.39 -1.94 0.71
CA VAL A 34 2.36 -0.86 0.96
C VAL A 34 2.64 -0.01 -0.29
N PHE A 35 2.76 -0.62 -1.46
CA PHE A 35 3.15 0.09 -2.69
C PHE A 35 1.99 0.61 -3.52
N VAL A 36 0.78 0.08 -3.33
CA VAL A 36 -0.40 0.51 -4.11
C VAL A 36 -1.44 1.13 -3.20
N ILE A 37 -1.92 0.39 -2.20
CA ILE A 37 -3.05 0.86 -1.38
C ILE A 37 -2.66 2.08 -0.55
N VAL A 38 -1.54 2.00 0.19
CA VAL A 38 -1.07 3.11 1.04
C VAL A 38 -0.85 4.40 0.25
N PRO A 39 -0.11 4.43 -0.87
CA PRO A 39 0.09 5.66 -1.63
C PRO A 39 -1.19 6.16 -2.29
N VAL A 40 -2.04 5.28 -2.82
CA VAL A 40 -3.32 5.69 -3.43
C VAL A 40 -4.25 6.31 -2.38
N VAL A 41 -4.44 5.65 -1.24
CA VAL A 41 -5.30 6.13 -0.15
C VAL A 41 -4.70 7.40 0.48
N GLY A 42 -3.39 7.42 0.74
CA GLY A 42 -2.69 8.56 1.31
C GLY A 42 -2.67 9.78 0.40
N THR A 43 -2.51 9.61 -0.92
CA THR A 43 -2.62 10.73 -1.88
C THR A 43 -4.05 11.24 -1.98
N ALA A 44 -5.04 10.35 -2.09
CA ALA A 44 -6.45 10.76 -2.15
C ALA A 44 -6.88 11.55 -0.91
N LEU A 45 -6.57 11.05 0.29
CA LEU A 45 -6.83 11.75 1.55
C LEU A 45 -6.03 13.06 1.66
N GLY A 46 -4.74 13.03 1.32
CA GLY A 46 -3.88 14.22 1.39
C GLY A 46 -4.35 15.33 0.46
N LEU A 47 -4.71 15.00 -0.79
CA LEU A 47 -5.27 15.95 -1.74
C LEU A 47 -6.65 16.47 -1.32
N PHE A 48 -7.49 15.61 -0.75
CA PHE A 48 -8.79 16.01 -0.24
C PHE A 48 -8.66 17.02 0.91
N ILE A 49 -7.78 16.75 1.87
CA ILE A 49 -7.50 17.66 3.00
C ILE A 49 -6.89 18.97 2.48
N ALA A 50 -5.93 18.90 1.56
CA ALA A 50 -5.35 20.09 0.96
C ALA A 50 -6.40 20.93 0.23
N ALA A 51 -7.30 20.32 -0.53
CA ALA A 51 -8.39 21.01 -1.22
C ALA A 51 -9.33 21.72 -0.23
N ILE A 52 -9.64 21.10 0.92
CA ILE A 52 -10.41 21.72 1.99
C ILE A 52 -9.67 22.94 2.55
N ILE A 53 -8.37 22.81 2.87
CA ILE A 53 -7.56 23.92 3.39
C ILE A 53 -7.53 25.09 2.39
N HIS A 54 -7.32 24.81 1.10
CA HIS A 54 -7.33 25.80 0.04
C HIS A 54 -8.69 26.48 -0.22
N ARG A 55 -9.79 25.83 0.20
CA ARG A 55 -11.16 26.33 0.01
C ARG A 55 -11.69 27.08 1.23
N TYR A 56 -11.34 26.66 2.44
CA TYR A 56 -11.90 27.20 3.68
C TYR A 56 -10.97 28.14 4.44
N ILE A 57 -9.65 28.04 4.28
CA ILE A 57 -8.68 28.77 5.13
C ILE A 57 -7.93 29.88 4.37
N LEU A 58 -7.73 29.74 3.05
CA LEU A 58 -6.93 30.71 2.26
C LEU A 58 -7.82 31.67 1.43
N PRO A 59 -7.75 33.00 1.65
CA PRO A 59 -8.48 33.99 0.86
C PRO A 59 -7.93 34.06 -0.58
N GLN A 60 -8.80 34.42 -1.53
CA GLN A 60 -8.60 34.29 -2.98
C GLN A 60 -7.41 35.09 -3.56
N SER A 61 -6.76 35.99 -2.80
CA SER A 61 -5.76 36.94 -3.31
C SER A 61 -4.29 36.65 -2.97
N SER A 62 -3.96 35.57 -2.25
CA SER A 62 -2.56 35.29 -1.89
C SER A 62 -1.81 34.52 -2.98
N ARG A 63 -0.67 35.07 -3.40
CA ARG A 63 0.34 34.48 -4.30
C ARG A 63 0.93 33.15 -3.80
N HIS A 64 0.54 32.72 -2.59
CA HIS A 64 0.91 31.45 -1.98
C HIS A 64 -0.15 30.33 -2.17
N ARG A 65 -1.30 30.62 -2.79
CA ARG A 65 -2.37 29.64 -3.06
C ARG A 65 -1.96 28.57 -4.10
N GLY A 66 -0.91 28.82 -4.88
CA GLY A 66 -0.31 27.85 -5.80
C GLY A 66 0.94 27.16 -5.27
N SER A 67 1.31 27.36 -4.00
CA SER A 67 2.53 26.77 -3.44
C SER A 67 2.29 25.29 -3.14
N GLY A 68 2.75 24.44 -4.07
CA GLY A 68 2.68 22.98 -3.99
C GLY A 68 3.27 22.38 -2.70
N THR A 69 4.03 23.17 -1.96
CA THR A 69 4.62 22.83 -0.66
C THR A 69 3.56 22.39 0.37
N VAL A 70 2.44 23.11 0.51
CA VAL A 70 1.41 22.75 1.52
C VAL A 70 0.72 21.43 1.15
N THR A 71 0.43 21.23 -0.13
CA THR A 71 -0.10 19.96 -0.68
C THR A 71 0.90 18.82 -0.51
N ILE A 72 2.20 19.05 -0.75
CA ILE A 72 3.23 18.01 -0.61
C ILE A 72 3.38 17.60 0.86
N TYR A 73 3.40 18.56 1.79
CA TYR A 73 3.49 18.24 3.22
C TYR A 73 2.24 17.48 3.72
N THR A 74 1.04 17.89 3.31
CA THR A 74 -0.20 17.19 3.70
C THR A 74 -0.27 15.78 3.10
N VAL A 75 0.09 15.61 1.83
CA VAL A 75 0.18 14.30 1.19
C VAL A 75 1.24 13.41 1.84
N ALA A 76 2.44 13.93 2.12
CA ALA A 76 3.50 13.18 2.78
C ALA A 76 3.10 12.76 4.21
N THR A 77 2.43 13.64 4.96
CA THR A 77 1.94 13.32 6.31
C THR A 77 0.83 12.28 6.25
N CYS A 78 -0.11 12.38 5.30
CA CYS A 78 -1.14 11.36 5.08
C CYS A 78 -0.54 10.01 4.69
N TRP A 79 0.48 9.99 3.83
CA TRP A 79 1.22 8.76 3.53
C TRP A 79 1.81 8.13 4.79
N LEU A 80 2.45 8.94 5.64
CA LEU A 80 3.04 8.48 6.90
C LEU A 80 1.99 7.89 7.84
N VAL A 81 0.82 8.53 7.97
CA VAL A 81 -0.29 8.03 8.79
C VAL A 81 -0.85 6.72 8.25
N VAL A 82 -1.06 6.61 6.94
CA VAL A 82 -1.61 5.39 6.31
C VAL A 82 -0.58 4.24 6.38
N LEU A 83 0.71 4.54 6.28
CA LEU A 83 1.80 3.59 6.54
C LEU A 83 1.76 3.08 7.99
N LEU A 84 1.73 3.99 8.97
CA LEU A 84 1.66 3.65 10.40
C LEU A 84 0.41 2.83 10.75
N SER A 85 -0.72 3.10 10.12
CA SER A 85 -1.97 2.38 10.35
C SER A 85 -2.06 1.04 9.60
N SER A 86 -1.14 0.76 8.67
CA SER A 86 -1.10 -0.50 7.91
C SER A 86 -0.17 -1.55 8.53
N PHE A 87 0.66 -1.14 9.50
CA PHE A 87 1.39 -2.02 10.42
C PHE A 87 0.50 -2.48 11.57
#